data_AF-A0A3D5UY14-F1
#
_entry.id   AF-A0A3D5UY14-F1
#
_cell.length_a   1.000
_cell.length_b   1.000
_cell.length_c   1.000
_cell.angle_alpha   90.00
_cell.angle_beta   90.00
_cell.angle_gamma   90.00
#
_symmetry.space_group_name_H-M   'P 1'
#
loop_
_entity.id
_entity.type
_entity.pdbx_description
1 polymer ?
#
loop_
_entity_poly.entity_id
_entity_poly.type
_entity_poly.pdbx_seq_one_letter_code
_entity_poly.pdbx_strand_id
1 'polypeptide(L)'
;TTFNEVDMTNVMALRAQYKDLFEKKHGVRVGFMGFFVKACIHALQELPAVNAEIDGEELVYKNYYNIGVAVGTERGLVVPVIRDAQDLSIADIEKTINDFGRRARDGALKLDELQGGTFTISNGGVYGSLMSTP
;
A
#
# COMPACT_ATOMS: atom_id res chain seq x y z
N THR A 1 -5.08 15.89 -11.22
CA THR A 1 -3.85 15.36 -10.57
C THR A 1 -3.12 16.50 -9.90
N THR A 2 -2.59 16.28 -8.70
CA THR A 2 -1.72 17.20 -7.97
C THR A 2 -0.38 16.52 -7.72
N PHE A 3 0.69 17.29 -7.58
CA PHE A 3 2.06 16.78 -7.42
C PHE A 3 2.73 17.44 -6.23
N ASN A 4 3.61 16.68 -5.58
CA ASN A 4 4.47 17.15 -4.51
C ASN A 4 5.74 16.30 -4.46
N GLU A 5 6.74 16.80 -3.75
CA GLU A 5 7.99 16.08 -3.49
C GLU A 5 8.10 15.76 -2.00
N VAL A 6 8.78 14.66 -1.68
CA VAL A 6 9.02 14.25 -0.29
C VAL A 6 10.47 13.83 -0.12
N ASP A 7 11.14 14.39 0.89
CA ASP A 7 12.48 13.96 1.29
C ASP A 7 12.41 12.65 2.08
N MET A 8 13.00 11.59 1.52
CA MET A 8 13.03 10.25 2.09
C MET A 8 14.21 9.99 3.04
N THR A 9 15.10 10.96 3.24
CA THR A 9 16.37 10.82 4.01
C THR A 9 16.14 10.19 5.38
N ASN A 10 15.17 10.68 6.15
CA ASN A 10 14.90 10.18 7.50
C ASN A 10 14.32 8.75 7.49
N VAL A 11 13.45 8.42 6.53
CA VAL A 11 12.91 7.07 6.38
C VAL A 11 14.04 6.10 6.01
N MET A 12 14.94 6.51 5.12
CA MET A 12 16.10 5.71 4.74
C MET A 12 17.04 5.47 5.93
N ALA A 13 17.34 6.50 6.72
CA ALA A 13 18.16 6.38 7.91
C ALA A 13 17.55 5.42 8.94
N LEU A 14 16.24 5.53 9.21
CA LEU A 14 15.52 4.63 10.10
C LEU A 14 15.59 3.18 9.60
N ARG A 15 15.34 2.96 8.30
CA ARG A 15 15.46 1.62 7.71
C ARG A 15 16.87 1.05 7.89
N ALA A 16 17.91 1.84 7.63
CA ALA A 16 19.29 1.40 7.81
C ALA A 16 19.60 1.03 9.26
N GLN A 17 19.11 1.81 10.23
CA GLN A 17 19.33 1.60 11.65
C GLN A 17 18.64 0.32 12.18
N TYR A 18 17.40 0.07 11.76
CA TYR A 18 16.58 -0.99 12.35
C TYR A 18 16.42 -2.24 11.48
N LYS A 19 16.89 -2.24 10.24
CA LYS A 19 16.77 -3.34 9.27
C LYS A 19 16.98 -4.72 9.90
N ASP A 20 18.15 -4.95 10.48
CA ASP A 20 18.54 -6.30 10.91
C ASP A 20 17.74 -6.75 12.15
N LEU A 21 17.48 -5.82 13.07
CA LEU A 21 16.65 -6.08 14.25
C LEU A 21 15.20 -6.37 13.86
N PHE A 22 14.66 -5.60 12.91
CA PHE A 22 13.29 -5.74 12.42
C PHE A 22 13.10 -7.08 11.70
N GLU A 23 14.03 -7.43 10.80
CA GLU A 23 14.01 -8.72 10.08
C GLU A 23 14.14 -9.89 11.06
N LYS A 24 15.04 -9.81 12.04
CA LYS A 24 15.19 -10.83 13.08
C LYS A 24 13.94 -11.00 13.94
N LYS A 25 13.27 -9.92 14.30
CA LYS A 25 12.08 -9.96 15.18
C LYS A 25 10.82 -10.39 14.43
N HIS A 26 10.63 -9.91 13.20
CA HIS A 26 9.36 -10.05 12.48
C HIS A 26 9.41 -11.06 11.33
N GLY A 27 10.60 -11.51 10.90
CA GLY A 27 10.76 -12.41 9.76
C GLY A 27 10.48 -11.76 8.41
N VAL A 28 10.48 -10.43 8.35
CA VAL A 28 10.25 -9.64 7.13
C VAL A 28 11.14 -8.40 7.16
N ARG A 29 11.61 -7.96 6.00
CA ARG A 29 12.42 -6.72 5.89
C ARG A 29 11.54 -5.50 6.07
N VAL A 30 12.12 -4.45 6.65
CA VAL A 30 11.48 -3.14 6.68
C VAL A 30 11.52 -2.54 5.26
N GLY A 31 10.37 -2.48 4.60
CA GLY A 31 10.19 -1.86 3.28
C GLY A 31 9.88 -0.37 3.39
N PHE A 32 9.47 0.22 2.27
CA PHE A 32 8.92 1.58 2.24
C PHE A 32 7.39 1.60 2.25
N MET A 33 6.77 0.55 1.71
CA MET A 33 5.32 0.52 1.49
C MET A 33 4.54 0.54 2.80
N GLY A 34 5.04 -0.10 3.86
CA GLY A 34 4.41 -0.02 5.17
C GLY A 34 4.30 1.41 5.71
N PHE A 35 5.31 2.25 5.44
CA PHE A 35 5.24 3.68 5.79
C PHE A 35 4.23 4.43 4.94
N PHE A 36 4.20 4.18 3.62
CA PHE A 36 3.26 4.85 2.72
C PHE A 36 1.81 4.47 3.02
N VAL A 37 1.52 3.19 3.25
CA VAL A 37 0.19 2.72 3.66
C VAL A 37 -0.24 3.41 4.95
N LYS A 38 0.63 3.45 5.98
CA LYS A 38 0.29 4.12 7.25
C LYS A 38 0.11 5.62 7.11
N ALA A 39 0.92 6.29 6.30
CA ALA A 39 0.78 7.72 6.02
C ALA A 39 -0.54 8.03 5.28
N CYS A 40 -0.88 7.23 4.26
CA CYS A 40 -2.15 7.37 3.55
C CYS A 40 -3.33 7.18 4.48
N ILE A 41 -3.33 6.14 5.34
CA ILE A 41 -4.42 5.91 6.29
C ILE A 41 -4.60 7.10 7.24
N HIS A 42 -3.50 7.66 7.76
CA HIS A 42 -3.57 8.86 8.60
C HIS A 42 -4.21 10.04 7.84
N ALA A 43 -3.82 10.27 6.59
CA ALA A 43 -4.42 11.33 5.77
C ALA A 43 -5.90 11.06 5.44
N LEU A 44 -6.27 9.81 5.17
CA LEU A 44 -7.65 9.40 4.91
C LEU A 44 -8.55 9.57 6.14
N GLN A 45 -8.02 9.39 7.34
CA GLN A 45 -8.72 9.65 8.60
C GLN A 45 -8.98 11.16 8.79
N GLU A 46 -8.03 12.02 8.40
CA GLU A 46 -8.19 13.48 8.45
C GLU A 46 -9.12 14.01 7.34
N LEU A 47 -9.14 13.35 6.18
CA LEU A 47 -9.96 13.71 5.02
C LEU A 47 -10.86 12.54 4.58
N PRO A 48 -11.93 12.20 5.33
CA PRO A 48 -12.75 11.01 5.08
C PRO A 48 -13.42 10.97 3.69
N ALA A 49 -13.64 12.13 3.08
CA ALA A 49 -14.21 12.23 1.73
C ALA A 49 -13.32 11.57 0.66
N VAL A 50 -12.01 11.48 0.88
CA VAL A 50 -11.08 10.79 -0.04
C VAL A 50 -11.20 9.26 0.07
N ASN A 51 -11.66 8.74 1.21
CA ASN A 51 -11.93 7.32 1.42
C ASN A 51 -13.36 6.90 1.02
N ALA A 52 -14.22 7.86 0.69
CA ALA A 52 -15.61 7.64 0.32
C ALA A 52 -15.74 7.21 -1.15
N GLU A 53 -16.89 6.67 -1.52
CA GLU A 53 -17.25 6.42 -2.92
C GLU A 53 -18.58 7.09 -3.28
N ILE A 54 -18.75 7.38 -4.57
CA ILE A 54 -20.03 7.85 -5.10
C ILE A 54 -20.77 6.61 -5.63
N ASP A 55 -21.93 6.31 -5.06
CA ASP A 55 -22.82 5.24 -5.49
C ASP A 55 -24.15 5.85 -5.96
N GLY A 56 -24.32 5.96 -7.28
CA GLY A 56 -25.42 6.70 -7.89
C GLY A 56 -25.36 8.19 -7.56
N GLU A 57 -26.31 8.67 -6.75
CA GLU A 57 -26.40 10.06 -6.29
C GLU A 57 -25.92 10.25 -4.84
N GLU A 58 -25.53 9.14 -4.18
CA GLU A 58 -25.16 9.14 -2.76
C GLU A 58 -23.63 9.12 -2.59
N LEU A 59 -23.14 9.84 -1.59
CA LEU A 59 -21.75 9.78 -1.14
C LEU A 59 -21.64 8.83 0.06
N VAL A 60 -21.03 7.67 -0.16
CA VAL A 60 -20.91 6.60 0.85
C VAL A 60 -19.56 6.71 1.55
N TYR A 61 -19.61 7.14 2.82
CA TYR A 61 -18.43 7.18 3.68
C TYR A 61 -18.10 5.79 4.26
N LYS A 62 -16.83 5.43 4.19
CA LYS A 62 -16.32 4.14 4.67
C LYS A 62 -15.51 4.32 5.95
N ASN A 63 -15.85 3.55 6.98
CA ASN A 63 -15.18 3.55 8.29
C ASN A 63 -14.10 2.45 8.41
N TYR A 64 -13.65 1.93 7.28
CA TYR A 64 -12.58 0.95 7.15
C TYR A 64 -11.60 1.41 6.07
N TYR A 65 -10.34 0.97 6.15
CA TYR A 65 -9.27 1.43 5.26
C TYR A 65 -8.67 0.24 4.52
N ASN A 66 -9.32 -0.11 3.41
CA ASN A 66 -8.87 -1.20 2.55
C ASN A 66 -7.97 -0.63 1.45
N ILE A 67 -6.67 -0.86 1.56
CA ILE A 67 -5.69 -0.21 0.68
C ILE A 67 -5.27 -1.17 -0.43
N GLY A 68 -5.62 -0.82 -1.67
CA GLY A 68 -5.10 -1.46 -2.86
C GLY A 68 -3.61 -1.14 -3.03
N VAL A 69 -2.79 -2.16 -3.29
CA VAL A 69 -1.36 -1.96 -3.57
C VAL A 69 -1.03 -2.59 -4.90
N ALA A 70 -0.54 -1.78 -5.83
CA ALA A 70 -0.18 -2.28 -7.15
C ALA A 70 1.08 -3.17 -7.09
N VAL A 71 0.96 -4.38 -7.63
CA VAL A 71 2.01 -5.40 -7.66
C VAL A 71 2.28 -5.76 -9.12
N GLY A 72 3.52 -5.54 -9.56
CA GLY A 72 3.98 -5.91 -10.89
C GLY A 72 4.28 -7.41 -11.01
N THR A 73 3.85 -8.01 -12.12
CA THR A 73 4.15 -9.40 -12.48
C THR A 73 4.60 -9.47 -13.94
N GLU A 74 5.14 -10.61 -14.37
CA GLU A 74 5.48 -10.84 -15.78
C GLU A 74 4.26 -10.78 -16.72
N ARG A 75 3.05 -11.01 -16.18
CA ARG A 75 1.79 -11.00 -16.94
C ARG A 75 1.08 -9.64 -16.90
N GLY A 76 1.67 -8.64 -16.25
CA GLY A 76 1.10 -7.30 -16.09
C GLY A 76 0.96 -6.90 -14.61
N LEU A 77 0.11 -5.90 -14.37
CA LEU A 77 -0.10 -5.30 -13.05
C LEU A 77 -1.40 -5.82 -12.44
N VAL A 78 -1.35 -6.20 -11.16
CA VAL A 78 -2.54 -6.53 -10.36
C VAL A 78 -2.57 -5.68 -9.10
N VAL A 79 -3.76 -5.40 -8.58
CA VAL A 79 -3.94 -4.54 -7.40
C VAL A 79 -4.70 -5.31 -6.32
N PRO A 80 -4.02 -6.20 -5.57
CA PRO A 80 -4.61 -6.81 -4.40
C PRO A 80 -4.83 -5.80 -3.27
N VAL A 81 -5.80 -6.10 -2.42
CA VAL A 81 -6.32 -5.21 -1.37
C VAL A 81 -5.88 -5.70 0.00
N ILE A 82 -5.16 -4.85 0.73
CA ILE A 82 -4.87 -5.05 2.15
C ILE A 82 -6.10 -4.61 2.93
N ARG A 83 -6.85 -5.57 3.48
CA ARG A 83 -8.06 -5.31 4.25
C ARG A 83 -7.71 -4.80 5.65
N ASP A 84 -8.53 -3.89 6.15
CA ASP A 84 -8.43 -3.33 7.51
C ASP A 84 -7.00 -2.87 7.85
N ALA A 85 -6.35 -2.21 6.89
CA ALA A 85 -4.93 -1.87 6.99
C ALA A 85 -4.63 -0.90 8.15
N GLN A 86 -5.67 -0.23 8.70
CA GLN A 86 -5.55 0.59 9.90
C GLN A 86 -5.08 -0.23 11.12
N ASP A 87 -5.50 -1.49 11.22
CA ASP A 87 -5.25 -2.34 12.39
C ASP A 87 -3.93 -3.13 12.29
N LEU A 88 -3.34 -3.18 11.09
CA LEU A 88 -2.10 -3.91 10.84
C LEU A 88 -0.86 -3.15 11.30
N SER A 89 0.16 -3.85 11.79
CA SER A 89 1.47 -3.20 12.00
C SER A 89 2.19 -2.96 10.67
N ILE A 90 3.26 -2.16 10.67
CA ILE A 90 4.15 -2.03 9.49
C ILE A 90 4.68 -3.42 9.08
N ALA A 91 5.03 -4.28 10.05
CA ALA A 91 5.50 -5.62 9.75
C ALA A 91 4.43 -6.49 9.07
N ASP A 92 3.17 -6.36 9.48
CA ASP A 92 2.08 -7.15 8.89
C ASP A 92 1.72 -6.65 7.49
N ILE A 93 1.78 -5.33 7.25
CA ILE A 93 1.63 -4.75 5.92
C ILE A 93 2.73 -5.26 4.98
N GLU A 94 4.00 -5.23 5.40
CA GLU A 94 5.13 -5.71 4.59
C GLU A 94 5.01 -7.22 4.30
N LYS A 95 4.58 -8.03 5.28
CA LYS A 95 4.31 -9.46 5.06
C LYS A 95 3.22 -9.69 4.03
N THR A 96 2.10 -8.98 4.16
CA THR A 96 0.95 -9.08 3.24
C THR A 96 1.36 -8.71 1.82
N ILE A 97 2.10 -7.61 1.63
CA ILE A 97 2.59 -7.18 0.31
C ILE A 97 3.56 -8.22 -0.28
N ASN A 98 4.47 -8.78 0.52
CA ASN A 98 5.37 -9.83 0.06
C ASN A 98 4.63 -11.12 -0.34
N ASP A 99 3.61 -11.51 0.41
CA ASP A 99 2.77 -12.65 0.07
C ASP A 99 1.97 -12.40 -1.21
N PHE A 100 1.36 -11.22 -1.36
CA PHE A 100 0.73 -10.82 -2.60
C PHE A 100 1.71 -10.82 -3.78
N GLY A 101 2.93 -10.31 -3.60
CA GLY A 101 3.98 -10.35 -4.62
C GLY A 101 4.37 -11.76 -5.05
N ARG A 102 4.39 -12.72 -4.12
CA ARG A 102 4.60 -14.14 -4.43
C ARG A 102 3.41 -14.74 -5.18
N ARG A 103 2.21 -14.62 -4.62
CA ARG A 103 1.00 -15.20 -5.21
C ARG A 103 0.60 -14.57 -6.53
N ALA A 104 0.88 -13.28 -6.74
CA ALA A 104 0.67 -12.61 -8.02
C ALA A 104 1.53 -13.23 -9.13
N ARG A 105 2.81 -13.51 -8.83
CA ARG A 105 3.72 -14.21 -9.77
C ARG A 105 3.25 -15.63 -10.06
N ASP A 106 2.73 -16.32 -9.05
CA ASP A 106 2.23 -17.69 -9.17
C ASP A 106 0.81 -17.75 -9.79
N GLY A 107 0.15 -16.61 -10.03
CA GLY A 107 -1.23 -16.55 -10.51
C GLY A 107 -2.27 -17.08 -9.50
N ALA A 108 -1.95 -17.03 -8.21
CA ALA A 108 -2.70 -17.63 -7.10
C ALA A 108 -3.43 -16.59 -6.22
N LEU A 109 -3.59 -15.35 -6.71
CA LEU A 109 -4.46 -14.36 -6.07
C LEU A 109 -5.92 -14.74 -6.32
N LYS A 110 -6.74 -14.63 -5.28
CA LYS A 110 -8.18 -14.88 -5.37
C LYS A 110 -8.91 -13.61 -5.78
N LEU A 111 -10.11 -13.76 -6.34
CA LEU A 111 -10.90 -12.64 -6.84
C LEU A 111 -11.34 -11.68 -5.73
N ASP A 112 -11.67 -12.21 -4.55
CA ASP A 112 -12.05 -11.43 -3.36
C ASP A 112 -10.88 -10.58 -2.84
N GLU A 113 -9.64 -10.93 -3.15
CA GLU A 113 -8.46 -10.14 -2.80
C GLU A 113 -8.21 -8.98 -3.77
N LEU A 114 -8.88 -8.96 -4.91
CA LEU A 114 -8.77 -7.93 -5.94
C LEU A 114 -9.93 -6.91 -5.88
N GLN A 115 -10.81 -7.01 -4.88
CA GLN A 115 -12.05 -6.23 -4.78
C GLN A 115 -12.20 -5.54 -3.42
N GLY A 116 -12.94 -4.41 -3.42
CA GLY A 116 -13.32 -3.71 -2.19
C GLY A 116 -12.22 -2.83 -1.59
N GLY A 117 -11.25 -2.39 -2.41
CA GLY A 117 -10.31 -1.34 -2.05
C GLY A 117 -11.00 0.03 -2.02
N THR A 118 -10.60 0.89 -1.10
CA THR A 118 -11.12 2.25 -0.94
C THR A 118 -10.13 3.31 -1.42
N PHE A 119 -8.85 2.97 -1.40
CA PHE A 119 -7.76 3.81 -1.88
C PHE A 119 -6.65 2.94 -2.47
N THR A 120 -5.95 3.42 -3.50
CA THR A 120 -4.92 2.64 -4.20
C THR A 120 -3.58 3.35 -4.18
N ILE A 121 -2.53 2.63 -3.82
CA ILE A 121 -1.14 3.07 -3.93
C ILE A 121 -0.47 2.32 -5.09
N SER A 122 0.08 3.06 -6.03
CA SER A 122 0.90 2.53 -7.13
C SER A 122 2.34 3.03 -7.01
N ASN A 123 3.30 2.14 -7.20
CA ASN A 123 4.72 2.47 -7.14
C ASN A 123 5.37 2.29 -8.51
N GLY A 124 5.28 3.32 -9.36
CA GLY A 124 5.96 3.36 -10.66
C GLY A 124 7.48 3.61 -10.57
N GLY A 125 7.98 4.04 -9.41
CA GLY A 125 9.39 4.35 -9.19
C GLY A 125 10.31 3.13 -9.32
N VAL A 126 9.78 1.92 -9.12
CA VAL A 126 10.53 0.67 -9.36
C VAL A 126 10.95 0.49 -10.82
N TYR A 127 10.27 1.17 -11.75
CA TYR A 127 10.59 1.18 -13.18
C TYR A 127 11.36 2.44 -13.61
N GLY A 128 11.84 3.26 -12.65
CA GLY A 128 12.56 4.50 -12.92
C GLY A 128 11.69 5.68 -13.35
N SER A 129 10.37 5.61 -13.11
CA SER A 129 9.48 6.75 -13.36
C SER A 129 9.81 7.90 -12.41
N LEU A 130 10.09 9.09 -12.97
CA LEU A 130 10.33 10.30 -12.20
C LEU A 130 9.01 10.92 -11.68
N MET A 131 8.00 10.97 -12.54
CA MET A 131 6.67 11.49 -12.24
C MET A 131 5.68 10.95 -13.27
N SER A 132 4.46 10.62 -12.85
CA SER A 132 3.39 10.17 -13.76
C SER A 132 2.03 10.57 -13.22
N THR A 133 1.02 10.55 -14.09
CA THR A 133 -0.40 10.63 -13.70
C THR A 133 -0.93 9.21 -13.54
N PRO A 134 -1.04 8.68 -12.31
CA PRO A 134 -1.55 7.33 -12.04
C PRO A 134 -3.05 7.21 -12.24
#